data_AF-A0A1F8NBT5-F1
#
_entry.id   AF-A0A1F8NBT5-F1
#
_cell.length_a   1.000
_cell.length_b   1.000
_cell.length_c   1.000
_cell.angle_alpha   90.00
_cell.angle_beta   90.00
_cell.angle_gamma   90.00
#
_symmetry.space_group_name_H-M   'P 1'
#
loop_
_entity.id
_entity.type
_entity.pdbx_description
1 polymer ?
#
loop_
_entity_poly.entity_id
_entity_poly.type
_entity_poly.pdbx_seq_one_letter_code
_entity_poly.pdbx_strand_id
1 'polypeptide(L)'
;MIPDVATVLWKEWKEILLFRSRAGRLGNALSMILLLAVFGIFLPLQTGPAWVTSPLMLAAWSWVPYLLIVSVIADSFAGERERHTLESLLATRLPDRAILLGKIGAAMGYGWGVALASLLLSLITINIAHGGGGLLMFPTSTLISIIALSLLISTFAASLGVLVSLRAP
;
A
#
# COMPACT_ATOMS: atom_id res chain seq x y z
N MET A 1 11.28 -20.59 10.64
CA MET A 1 10.75 -19.99 9.40
C MET A 1 9.58 -19.06 9.64
N ILE A 2 8.39 -19.52 10.04
CA ILE A 2 7.24 -18.63 10.35
C ILE A 2 7.57 -17.55 11.41
N PRO A 3 8.18 -17.88 12.57
CA PRO A 3 8.53 -16.85 13.56
C PRO A 3 9.56 -15.84 13.04
N ASP A 4 10.48 -16.28 12.19
CA ASP A 4 11.50 -15.43 11.57
C ASP A 4 10.85 -14.44 10.59
N VAL A 5 9.93 -14.92 9.74
CA VAL A 5 9.15 -14.09 8.82
C VAL A 5 8.33 -13.06 9.60
N ALA A 6 7.66 -13.47 10.68
CA ALA A 6 6.87 -12.58 11.51
C ALA A 6 7.72 -11.50 12.18
N THR A 7 8.95 -11.84 12.60
CA THR A 7 9.89 -10.90 13.21
C THR A 7 10.36 -9.84 12.20
N VAL A 8 10.72 -10.26 10.99
CA VAL A 8 11.08 -9.34 9.90
C VAL A 8 9.88 -8.46 9.54
N LEU A 9 8.70 -9.07 9.34
CA LEU A 9 7.48 -8.34 9.00
C LEU A 9 7.16 -7.28 10.06
N TRP A 10 7.25 -7.62 11.35
CA TRP A 10 7.00 -6.70 12.44
C TRP A 10 8.01 -5.54 12.49
N LYS A 11 9.29 -5.82 12.24
CA LYS A 11 10.34 -4.79 12.12
C LYS A 11 10.01 -3.83 10.97
N GLU A 12 9.75 -4.37 9.78
CA GLU A 12 9.43 -3.56 8.58
C GLU A 12 8.17 -2.73 8.80
N TRP A 13 7.12 -3.33 9.36
CA TRP A 13 5.87 -2.65 9.66
C TRP A 13 6.06 -1.45 10.59
N LYS A 14 6.89 -1.60 11.63
CA LYS A 14 7.25 -0.49 12.52
C LYS A 14 8.02 0.60 11.79
N GLU A 15 8.95 0.26 10.91
CA GLU A 15 9.72 1.26 10.18
C GLU A 15 8.87 2.07 9.21
N ILE A 16 7.93 1.41 8.52
CA ILE A 16 6.95 2.03 7.64
C ILE A 16 6.04 2.98 8.45
N LEU A 17 5.45 2.49 9.54
CA LEU A 17 4.52 3.29 10.37
C LEU A 17 5.18 4.43 11.13
N LEU A 18 6.43 4.25 11.57
CA LEU A 18 7.18 5.31 12.25
C LEU A 18 7.73 6.36 11.27
N PHE A 19 7.39 6.23 9.97
CA PHE A 19 7.83 7.11 8.88
C PHE A 19 9.32 7.38 8.95
N ARG A 20 10.12 6.33 9.19
CA ARG A 20 11.57 6.43 9.37
C ARG A 20 12.32 6.66 8.06
N SER A 21 11.61 6.95 6.96
CA SER A 21 12.15 7.24 5.64
C SER A 21 12.78 8.63 5.51
N ARG A 22 13.58 8.77 4.45
CA ARG A 22 14.42 9.92 4.11
C ARG A 22 13.70 11.28 4.07
N ALA A 23 12.39 11.28 3.75
CA ALA A 23 11.57 12.49 3.62
C ALA A 23 11.13 13.13 4.95
N GLY A 24 11.50 12.55 6.10
CA GLY A 24 11.08 13.02 7.41
C GLY A 24 9.60 12.73 7.69
N ARG A 25 9.26 12.62 8.98
CA ARG A 25 7.91 12.19 9.44
C ARG A 25 6.76 13.04 8.89
N LEU A 26 6.99 14.36 8.75
CA LEU A 26 6.00 15.30 8.23
C LEU A 26 5.73 15.10 6.74
N GLY A 27 6.76 14.90 5.91
CA GLY A 27 6.60 14.72 4.47
C GLY A 27 5.78 13.48 4.13
N ASN A 28 6.08 12.35 4.78
CA ASN A 28 5.34 11.13 4.55
C ASN A 28 3.90 11.20 5.09
N ALA A 29 3.69 11.76 6.28
CA ALA A 29 2.34 11.94 6.82
C ALA A 29 1.49 12.83 5.91
N LEU A 30 2.05 13.93 5.40
CA LEU A 30 1.38 14.80 4.44
C LEU A 30 1.04 14.06 3.14
N SER A 31 1.96 13.24 2.61
CA SER A 31 1.70 12.46 1.40
C SER A 31 0.57 11.44 1.60
N MET A 32 0.51 10.76 2.76
CA MET A 32 -0.58 9.84 3.08
C MET A 32 -1.91 10.56 3.25
N ILE A 33 -1.93 11.69 3.97
CA ILE A 33 -3.13 12.50 4.16
C ILE A 33 -3.62 13.02 2.81
N LEU A 34 -2.72 13.49 1.95
CA LEU A 34 -3.06 13.99 0.62
C LEU A 34 -3.62 12.87 -0.24
N LEU A 35 -3.04 11.66 -0.21
CA LEU A 35 -3.57 10.51 -0.93
C LEU A 35 -4.98 10.14 -0.44
N LEU A 36 -5.18 10.04 0.88
CA LEU A 36 -6.49 9.74 1.47
C LEU A 36 -7.52 10.82 1.14
N ALA A 37 -7.12 12.10 1.18
CA ALA A 37 -7.99 13.21 0.81
C ALA A 37 -8.34 13.18 -0.68
N VAL A 38 -7.38 12.91 -1.56
CA VAL A 38 -7.62 12.91 -3.01
C VAL A 38 -8.47 11.72 -3.43
N PHE A 39 -8.07 10.49 -3.08
CA PHE A 39 -8.76 9.26 -3.52
C PHE A 39 -9.98 8.92 -2.66
N GLY A 40 -9.98 9.29 -1.39
CA GLY A 40 -11.08 9.04 -0.47
C GLY A 40 -12.13 10.15 -0.46
N ILE A 41 -11.79 11.40 -0.80
CA ILE A 41 -12.73 12.52 -0.67
C ILE A 41 -12.93 13.28 -1.97
N PHE A 42 -11.85 13.86 -2.52
CA PHE A 42 -11.95 14.79 -3.65
C PHE A 42 -12.45 14.12 -4.94
N LEU A 43 -11.85 12.99 -5.34
CA LEU A 43 -12.24 12.30 -6.57
C LEU A 43 -13.67 11.74 -6.52
N PRO A 44 -14.11 11.06 -5.44
CA PRO A 44 -15.50 10.62 -5.31
C PRO A 44 -16.51 11.77 -5.37
N LEU A 45 -16.18 12.92 -4.77
CA LEU A 45 -17.04 14.11 -4.85
C LEU A 45 -17.06 14.70 -6.26
N GLN A 46 -15.93 14.72 -6.96
CA GLN A 46 -15.83 15.27 -8.31
C GLN A 46 -16.59 14.42 -9.34
N THR A 47 -16.50 13.10 -9.25
CA THR A 47 -17.15 12.17 -10.19
C THR A 47 -18.61 11.86 -9.82
N GLY A 48 -18.99 12.06 -8.56
CA GLY A 48 -20.35 11.80 -8.08
C GLY A 48 -20.71 10.30 -8.21
N PRO A 49 -22.00 9.96 -8.46
CA PRO A 49 -22.46 8.57 -8.49
C PRO A 49 -21.73 7.66 -9.50
N ALA A 50 -21.12 8.24 -10.54
CA ALA A 50 -20.30 7.51 -11.52
C ALA A 50 -19.08 6.81 -10.87
N TRP A 51 -18.61 7.28 -9.71
CA TRP A 51 -17.53 6.66 -8.95
C TRP A 51 -17.83 5.22 -8.52
N VAL A 52 -19.10 4.87 -8.37
CA VAL A 52 -19.52 3.55 -7.88
C VAL A 52 -20.07 2.67 -9.00
N THR A 53 -20.63 3.29 -10.03
CA THR A 53 -21.27 2.59 -11.15
C THR A 53 -20.33 2.30 -12.32
N SER A 54 -19.23 3.05 -12.47
CA SER A 54 -18.33 2.93 -13.62
C SER A 54 -17.27 1.82 -13.43
N PRO A 55 -17.14 0.87 -14.38
CA PRO A 55 -16.08 -0.13 -14.38
C PRO A 55 -14.66 0.45 -14.47
N LEU A 56 -14.51 1.68 -14.98
CA LEU A 56 -13.21 2.37 -15.04
C LEU A 56 -12.58 2.56 -13.66
N MET A 57 -13.40 2.57 -12.60
CA MET A 57 -12.90 2.72 -11.23
C MET A 57 -12.10 1.50 -10.76
N LEU A 58 -12.27 0.33 -11.39
CA LEU A 58 -11.41 -0.83 -11.16
C LEU A 58 -9.94 -0.50 -11.44
N ALA A 59 -9.66 0.20 -12.55
CA ALA A 59 -8.31 0.57 -12.94
C ALA A 59 -7.72 1.66 -12.02
N ALA A 60 -8.55 2.63 -11.62
CA ALA A 60 -8.12 3.68 -10.70
C ALA A 60 -7.71 3.10 -9.32
N TRP A 61 -8.51 2.19 -8.76
CA TRP A 61 -8.22 1.54 -7.48
C TRP A 61 -7.04 0.58 -7.52
N SER A 62 -6.81 -0.02 -8.68
CA SER A 62 -5.67 -0.90 -8.95
C SER A 62 -4.33 -0.14 -8.92
N TRP A 63 -4.32 1.14 -9.32
CA TRP A 63 -3.11 1.95 -9.41
C TRP A 63 -2.63 2.50 -8.06
N VAL A 64 -3.54 2.80 -7.13
CA VAL A 64 -3.23 3.36 -5.80
C VAL A 64 -2.22 2.52 -5.00
N PRO A 65 -2.43 1.21 -4.77
CA PRO A 65 -1.48 0.42 -4.00
C PRO A 65 -0.12 0.29 -4.71
N TYR A 66 -0.10 0.28 -6.04
CA TYR A 66 1.14 0.21 -6.82
C TYR A 66 2.07 1.40 -6.50
N LEU A 67 1.55 2.63 -6.54
CA LEU A 67 2.34 3.83 -6.22
C LEU A 67 2.94 3.78 -4.82
N LEU A 68 2.13 3.39 -3.83
CA LEU A 68 2.55 3.30 -2.44
C LEU A 68 3.66 2.26 -2.24
N ILE A 69 3.49 1.09 -2.84
CA ILE A 69 4.39 -0.05 -2.65
C ILE A 69 5.76 0.23 -3.28
N VAL A 70 5.79 0.80 -4.48
CA VAL A 70 7.05 1.16 -5.15
C VAL A 70 7.85 2.16 -4.31
N SER A 71 7.18 3.18 -3.76
CA SER A 71 7.84 4.18 -2.90
C SER A 71 8.38 3.56 -1.62
N VAL A 72 7.58 2.75 -0.92
CA VAL A 72 7.96 2.14 0.35
C VAL A 72 9.10 1.15 0.19
N ILE A 73 9.12 0.38 -0.89
CA ILE A 73 10.22 -0.56 -1.16
C ILE A 73 11.51 0.18 -1.50
N ALA A 74 11.44 1.20 -2.36
CA ALA A 74 12.62 2.00 -2.67
C ALA A 74 13.23 2.60 -1.39
N ASP A 75 12.39 3.16 -0.52
CA ASP A 75 12.82 3.74 0.75
C ASP A 75 13.36 2.71 1.75
N SER A 76 12.77 1.51 1.83
CA SER A 76 13.25 0.48 2.77
C SER A 76 14.62 -0.04 2.39
N PHE A 77 14.89 -0.27 1.09
CA PHE A 77 16.19 -0.70 0.62
C PHE A 77 17.24 0.42 0.67
N ALA A 78 16.88 1.63 0.23
CA ALA A 78 17.78 2.78 0.30
C ALA A 78 18.15 3.09 1.77
N GLY A 79 17.16 3.09 2.67
CA GLY A 79 17.37 3.38 4.08
C GLY A 79 18.25 2.35 4.79
N GLU A 80 18.14 1.06 4.45
CA GLU A 80 19.03 0.04 5.02
C GLU A 80 20.44 0.09 4.43
N ARG A 81 20.59 0.55 3.17
CA ARG A 81 21.90 0.77 2.54
C ARG A 81 22.62 1.97 3.13
N GLU A 82 21.92 3.08 3.33
CA GLU A 82 22.45 4.30 3.97
C GLU A 82 22.90 4.06 5.41
N ARG A 83 22.23 3.16 6.13
CA ARG A 83 22.57 2.82 7.52
C ARG A 83 23.59 1.70 7.63
N HIS A 84 24.10 1.18 6.51
CA HIS A 84 24.99 0.00 6.46
C HIS A 84 24.44 -1.20 7.27
N THR A 85 23.12 -1.37 7.30
CA THR A 85 22.45 -2.46 8.04
C THR A 85 22.03 -3.62 7.16
N LEU A 86 22.06 -3.48 5.83
CA LEU A 86 21.78 -4.59 4.89
C LEU A 86 22.76 -5.75 5.07
N GLU A 87 24.06 -5.44 5.09
CA GLU A 87 25.13 -6.43 5.17
C GLU A 87 25.09 -7.17 6.51
N SER A 88 24.77 -6.47 7.60
CA SER A 88 24.64 -7.07 8.94
C SER A 88 23.37 -7.90 9.11
N LEU A 89 22.26 -7.52 8.45
CA LEU A 89 21.03 -8.33 8.39
C LEU A 89 21.21 -9.62 7.60
N LEU A 90 22.00 -9.60 6.53
CA LEU A 90 22.36 -10.80 5.76
C LEU A 90 23.41 -11.67 6.48
N ALA A 91 24.21 -11.08 7.37
CA ALA A 91 25.17 -11.81 8.19
C ALA A 91 24.56 -12.44 9.46
N THR A 92 23.29 -12.18 9.77
CA THR A 92 22.60 -12.75 10.95
C THR A 92 22.06 -14.16 10.65
N ARG A 93 21.66 -14.91 11.68
CA ARG A 93 21.11 -16.29 11.53
C ARG A 93 19.73 -16.37 10.85
N LEU A 94 19.22 -15.27 10.29
CA LEU A 94 17.92 -15.26 9.64
C LEU A 94 18.05 -15.82 8.21
N PRO A 95 17.17 -16.74 7.80
CA PRO A 95 17.22 -17.25 6.44
C PRO A 95 16.78 -16.16 5.44
N ASP A 96 17.48 -16.03 4.31
CA ASP A 96 17.21 -15.04 3.25
C ASP A 96 15.74 -15.04 2.80
N ARG A 97 15.14 -16.23 2.74
CA ARG A 97 13.72 -16.40 2.39
C ARG A 97 12.78 -15.72 3.39
N ALA A 98 13.13 -15.71 4.68
CA ALA A 98 12.34 -15.03 5.69
C ALA A 98 12.45 -13.51 5.57
N ILE A 99 13.64 -13.00 5.22
CA ILE A 99 13.85 -11.58 4.95
C ILE A 99 13.01 -11.14 3.75
N LEU A 100 13.09 -11.90 2.65
CA LEU A 100 12.36 -11.61 1.42
C LEU A 100 10.83 -11.63 1.64
N LEU A 101 10.30 -12.69 2.26
CA LEU A 101 8.86 -12.80 2.54
C LEU A 101 8.38 -11.74 3.54
N GLY A 102 9.19 -11.39 4.54
CA GLY A 102 8.88 -10.34 5.50
C GLY A 102 8.76 -8.96 4.85
N LYS A 103 9.70 -8.60 3.96
CA LYS A 103 9.66 -7.35 3.20
C LYS A 103 8.48 -7.27 2.24
N ILE A 104 8.24 -8.33 1.46
CA ILE A 104 7.09 -8.40 0.56
C ILE A 104 5.79 -8.26 1.35
N GLY A 105 5.65 -9.03 2.44
CA GLY A 105 4.45 -9.02 3.28
C GLY A 105 4.17 -7.66 3.91
N ALA A 106 5.21 -6.99 4.44
CA ALA A 106 5.07 -5.66 5.03
C ALA A 106 4.67 -4.60 4.00
N ALA A 107 5.36 -4.55 2.85
CA ALA A 107 5.05 -3.59 1.79
C ALA A 107 3.65 -3.82 1.19
N MET A 108 3.33 -5.08 0.86
CA MET A 108 2.01 -5.48 0.37
C MET A 108 0.91 -5.13 1.37
N GLY A 109 1.07 -5.50 2.63
CA GLY A 109 0.07 -5.22 3.68
C GLY A 109 -0.16 -3.73 3.89
N TYR A 110 0.90 -2.92 3.82
CA TYR A 110 0.80 -1.47 3.93
C TYR A 110 0.06 -0.87 2.73
N GLY A 111 0.53 -1.13 1.50
CA GLY A 111 -0.07 -0.56 0.30
C GLY A 111 -1.52 -1.00 0.10
N TRP A 112 -1.80 -2.28 0.30
CA TRP A 112 -3.15 -2.83 0.22
C TRP A 112 -4.05 -2.31 1.34
N GLY A 113 -3.56 -2.25 2.57
CA GLY A 113 -4.32 -1.72 3.71
C GLY A 113 -4.71 -0.25 3.53
N VAL A 114 -3.79 0.58 3.04
CA VAL A 114 -4.08 1.98 2.71
C VAL A 114 -5.07 2.09 1.55
N ALA A 115 -4.95 1.24 0.52
CA ALA A 115 -5.91 1.22 -0.58
C ALA A 115 -7.33 0.84 -0.09
N LEU A 116 -7.46 -0.14 0.80
CA LEU A 116 -8.74 -0.50 1.42
C LEU A 116 -9.30 0.62 2.30
N ALA A 117 -8.45 1.30 3.09
CA ALA A 117 -8.87 2.43 3.90
C ALA A 117 -9.39 3.59 3.03
N SER A 118 -8.69 3.89 1.93
CA SER A 118 -9.13 4.86 0.93
C SER A 118 -10.45 4.45 0.28
N LEU A 119 -10.63 3.17 -0.05
CA LEU A 119 -11.87 2.65 -0.63
C LEU A 119 -13.05 2.84 0.33
N LEU A 120 -12.88 2.46 1.60
CA LEU A 120 -13.89 2.68 2.64
C LEU A 120 -14.21 4.16 2.81
N LEU A 121 -13.19 5.02 2.86
CA LEU A 121 -13.38 6.46 2.96
C LEU A 121 -14.17 7.00 1.76
N SER A 122 -13.84 6.56 0.54
CA SER A 122 -14.54 6.95 -0.69
C SER A 122 -16.02 6.57 -0.67
N LEU A 123 -16.33 5.39 -0.14
CA LEU A 123 -17.69 4.89 0.00
C LEU A 123 -18.47 5.70 1.05
N ILE A 124 -17.83 6.06 2.15
CA ILE A 124 -18.42 6.93 3.18
C ILE A 124 -18.70 8.31 2.57
N THR A 125 -17.72 8.90 1.90
CA THR A 125 -17.87 10.24 1.29
C THR A 125 -19.00 10.29 0.28
N ILE A 126 -19.11 9.30 -0.61
CA ILE A 126 -20.16 9.32 -1.64
C ILE A 126 -21.55 9.11 -1.06
N ASN A 127 -21.68 8.28 -0.03
CA ASN A 127 -22.97 8.08 0.65
C ASN A 127 -23.39 9.33 1.44
N ILE A 128 -22.45 10.06 2.05
CA ILE A 128 -22.76 11.32 2.72
C ILE A 128 -23.17 12.40 1.71
N ALA A 129 -22.45 12.53 0.59
CA ALA A 129 -22.68 13.60 -0.36
C ALA A 129 -23.85 13.36 -1.33
N HIS A 130 -24.08 12.11 -1.74
CA HIS A 130 -25.03 11.75 -2.80
C HIS A 130 -26.03 10.66 -2.36
N GLY A 131 -26.07 10.28 -1.09
CA GLY A 131 -26.92 9.20 -0.59
C GLY A 131 -28.40 9.43 -0.86
N GLY A 132 -28.91 10.65 -0.71
CA GLY A 132 -30.24 11.05 -1.21
C GLY A 132 -31.44 10.17 -0.82
N GLY A 133 -31.31 9.29 0.19
CA GLY A 133 -32.32 8.31 0.60
C GLY A 133 -32.00 6.83 0.31
N GLY A 134 -30.88 6.51 -0.36
CA GLY A 134 -30.42 5.15 -0.64
C GLY A 134 -28.91 4.95 -0.41
N LEU A 135 -28.49 3.69 -0.24
CA LEU A 135 -27.07 3.34 -0.12
C LEU A 135 -26.45 3.17 -1.51
N LEU A 136 -25.51 4.05 -1.86
CA LEU A 136 -24.68 3.92 -3.05
C LEU A 136 -23.54 2.95 -2.74
N MET A 137 -23.69 1.71 -3.22
CA MET A 137 -22.72 0.64 -3.01
C MET A 137 -22.17 0.14 -4.35
N PHE A 138 -20.89 -0.26 -4.36
CA PHE A 138 -20.31 -0.94 -5.51
C PHE A 138 -21.10 -2.22 -5.78
N PRO A 139 -21.39 -2.55 -7.06
CA PRO A 139 -21.88 -3.87 -7.40
C PRO A 139 -20.96 -4.93 -6.80
N THR A 140 -21.50 -6.01 -6.24
CA THR A 140 -20.73 -7.02 -5.52
C THR A 140 -19.59 -7.59 -6.36
N SER A 141 -19.82 -7.80 -7.66
CA SER A 141 -18.79 -8.22 -8.63
C SER A 141 -17.65 -7.20 -8.75
N THR A 142 -17.97 -5.91 -8.84
CA THR A 142 -17.00 -4.81 -8.89
C THR A 142 -16.19 -4.75 -7.60
N LEU A 143 -16.85 -4.80 -6.43
CA LEU A 143 -16.17 -4.75 -5.14
C LEU A 143 -15.17 -5.90 -4.96
N ILE A 144 -15.59 -7.14 -5.26
CA ILE A 144 -14.72 -8.32 -5.22
C ILE A 144 -13.56 -8.14 -6.21
N SER A 145 -13.83 -7.62 -7.41
CA SER A 145 -12.80 -7.37 -8.42
C SER A 145 -11.78 -6.33 -7.95
N ILE A 146 -12.21 -5.24 -7.30
CA ILE A 146 -11.30 -4.23 -6.74
C ILE A 146 -10.40 -4.86 -5.68
N ILE A 147 -11.00 -5.60 -4.73
CA ILE A 147 -10.25 -6.23 -3.64
C ILE A 147 -9.24 -7.25 -4.19
N ALA A 148 -9.67 -8.10 -5.11
CA ALA A 148 -8.81 -9.12 -5.71
C ALA A 148 -7.69 -8.52 -6.58
N LEU A 149 -8.01 -7.57 -7.47
CA LEU A 149 -7.03 -6.94 -8.35
C LEU A 149 -6.04 -6.08 -7.57
N SER A 150 -6.51 -5.30 -6.60
CA SER A 150 -5.62 -4.50 -5.74
C SER A 150 -4.67 -5.38 -4.94
N LEU A 151 -5.12 -6.55 -4.45
CA LEU A 151 -4.26 -7.51 -3.77
C LEU A 151 -3.22 -8.10 -4.73
N LEU A 152 -3.63 -8.57 -5.91
CA LEU A 152 -2.73 -9.15 -6.92
C LEU A 152 -1.66 -8.14 -7.35
N ILE A 153 -2.06 -6.89 -7.62
CA ILE A 153 -1.13 -5.82 -7.98
C ILE A 153 -0.21 -5.49 -6.82
N SER A 154 -0.72 -5.48 -5.58
CA SER A 154 0.11 -5.25 -4.40
C SER A 154 1.19 -6.31 -4.26
N THR A 155 0.83 -7.58 -4.40
CA THR A 155 1.78 -8.70 -4.35
C THR A 155 2.79 -8.62 -5.50
N PHE A 156 2.32 -8.33 -6.72
CA PHE A 156 3.16 -8.19 -7.90
C PHE A 156 4.16 -7.05 -7.77
N ALA A 157 3.69 -5.85 -7.42
CA ALA A 157 4.50 -4.67 -7.19
C ALA A 157 5.52 -4.90 -6.07
N ALA A 158 5.10 -5.56 -4.98
CA ALA A 158 5.97 -5.82 -3.86
C ALA A 158 7.08 -6.82 -4.23
N SER A 159 6.73 -7.88 -4.95
CA SER A 159 7.68 -8.89 -5.41
C SER A 159 8.66 -8.32 -6.42
N LEU A 160 8.17 -7.57 -7.42
CA LEU A 160 9.02 -6.92 -8.42
C LEU A 160 9.94 -5.88 -7.79
N GLY A 161 9.41 -5.01 -6.93
CA GLY A 161 10.19 -3.98 -6.26
C GLY A 161 11.36 -4.59 -5.49
N VAL A 162 11.09 -5.63 -4.69
CA VAL A 162 12.13 -6.33 -3.92
C VAL A 162 13.19 -6.96 -4.86
N LEU A 163 12.77 -7.63 -5.94
CA LEU A 163 13.70 -8.26 -6.88
C LEU A 163 14.58 -7.24 -7.62
N VAL A 164 14.01 -6.10 -8.00
CA VAL A 164 14.74 -5.01 -8.66
C VAL A 164 15.71 -4.36 -7.68
N SER A 165 15.27 -4.06 -6.45
CA SER A 165 16.12 -3.44 -5.43
C SER A 165 17.30 -4.31 -5.00
N LEU A 166 17.16 -5.63 -5.01
CA LEU A 166 18.28 -6.56 -4.77
C LEU A 166 19.34 -6.55 -5.87
N ARG A 167 18.99 -6.13 -7.09
CA ARG A 167 19.88 -6.07 -8.25
C ARG A 167 20.40 -4.66 -8.54
N ALA A 168 19.92 -3.66 -7.80
CA ALA A 168 20.34 -2.28 -7.97
C ALA A 168 21.78 -2.11 -7.43
N PRO A 169 22.72 -1.58 -8.25
CA PRO A 169 24.13 -1.44 -7.89
C PRO A 169 24.36 -0.39 -6.81
#